data_AF-A0A6B2G3W3-F1
#
_entry.id   AF-A0A6B2G3W3-F1
#
_cell.length_a   1.000
_cell.length_b   1.000
_cell.length_c   1.000
_cell.angle_alpha   90.00
_cell.angle_beta   90.00
_cell.angle_gamma   90.00
#
_symmetry.space_group_name_H-M   'P 1'
#
loop_
_entity.id
_entity.type
_entity.pdbx_description
1 polymer ?
#
loop_
_entity_poly.entity_id
_entity_poly.type
_entity_poly.pdbx_seq_one_letter_code
_entity_poly.pdbx_strand_id
1 'polypeptide(L)'
;QGHHGDLGAQLANVILPGSAYTEKSGTYVNTEGRAQLASRCVTPPGNAREDWKIIRALSEVCGKPLNYQSISEVRSRLGEIAPHFCKIGDFQPSNFQELTAKFNESNHNLYFENLNSRINNLADFYMTDSISRHSKTMAKCVFEVLNRP
;
A
#
# COMPACT_ATOMS: atom_id res chain seq x y z
N GLN A 1 -10.08 -6.93 -4.34
CA GLN A 1 -10.29 -6.64 -2.90
C GLN A 1 -9.84 -5.21 -2.62
N GLY A 2 -10.62 -4.45 -1.86
CA GLY A 2 -10.30 -3.05 -1.55
C GLY A 2 -11.41 -2.39 -0.71
N HIS A 3 -11.20 -1.15 -0.29
CA HIS A 3 -12.15 -0.41 0.56
C HIS A 3 -12.92 0.70 -0.19
N HIS A 4 -12.38 1.26 -1.29
CA HIS A 4 -13.08 2.21 -2.17
C HIS A 4 -13.36 1.60 -3.54
N GLY A 5 -14.47 2.01 -4.15
CA GLY A 5 -14.87 1.63 -5.50
C GLY A 5 -14.28 2.55 -6.56
N ASP A 6 -12.97 2.45 -6.81
CA ASP A 6 -12.29 3.18 -7.90
C ASP A 6 -12.18 2.31 -9.16
N LEU A 7 -11.31 2.69 -10.12
CA LEU A 7 -11.07 1.98 -11.38
C LEU A 7 -10.98 0.45 -11.25
N GLY A 8 -10.22 -0.05 -10.26
CA GLY A 8 -10.04 -1.50 -10.08
C GLY A 8 -11.32 -2.25 -9.68
N ALA A 9 -12.26 -1.59 -8.98
CA ALA A 9 -13.53 -2.20 -8.62
C ALA A 9 -14.51 -2.24 -9.79
N GLN A 10 -14.46 -1.23 -10.67
CA GLN A 10 -15.32 -1.16 -11.87
C GLN A 10 -15.06 -2.30 -12.86
N LEU A 11 -13.81 -2.77 -12.92
CA LEU A 11 -13.39 -3.87 -13.79
C LEU A 11 -13.57 -5.26 -13.15
N ALA A 12 -13.88 -5.33 -11.86
CA ALA A 12 -13.87 -6.59 -11.11
C ALA A 12 -15.15 -7.40 -11.32
N ASN A 13 -15.02 -8.70 -11.56
CA ASN A 13 -16.16 -9.63 -11.53
C ASN A 13 -16.64 -9.91 -10.10
N VAL A 14 -15.73 -9.88 -9.14
CA VAL A 14 -16.01 -10.13 -7.72
C VAL A 14 -15.33 -9.07 -6.87
N ILE A 15 -16.10 -8.44 -5.99
CA ILE A 15 -15.61 -7.42 -5.06
C ILE A 15 -15.60 -8.01 -3.65
N LEU A 16 -14.42 -8.00 -3.03
CA LEU A 16 -14.23 -8.38 -1.63
C LEU A 16 -13.94 -7.11 -0.81
N PRO A 17 -14.86 -6.66 0.05
CA PRO A 17 -14.72 -5.41 0.80
C PRO A 17 -13.69 -5.55 1.92
N GLY A 18 -12.55 -4.87 1.74
CA GLY A 18 -11.47 -4.77 2.71
C GLY A 18 -11.59 -3.55 3.62
N SER A 19 -10.69 -3.46 4.59
CA SER A 19 -10.62 -2.36 5.56
C SER A 19 -9.65 -1.25 5.13
N ALA A 20 -10.00 0.01 5.38
CA ALA A 20 -9.11 1.16 5.20
C ALA A 20 -7.95 1.18 6.22
N TYR A 21 -6.97 2.08 6.04
CA TYR A 21 -5.79 2.15 6.91
C TYR A 21 -6.11 2.48 8.38
N THR A 22 -7.20 3.23 8.63
CA THR A 22 -7.71 3.56 9.98
C THR A 22 -8.49 2.44 10.64
N GLU A 23 -8.81 1.38 9.89
CA GLU A 23 -9.74 0.31 10.30
C GLU A 23 -9.02 -1.01 10.64
N LYS A 24 -7.69 -1.04 10.52
CA LYS A 24 -6.86 -2.24 10.70
C LYS A 24 -5.56 -1.94 11.42
N SER A 25 -5.02 -2.97 12.07
CA SER A 25 -3.64 -2.90 12.57
C SER A 25 -2.68 -3.42 11.50
N GLY A 26 -2.09 -2.50 10.73
CA GLY A 26 -1.19 -2.81 9.63
C GLY A 26 0.27 -2.48 9.96
N THR A 27 1.20 -3.21 9.35
CA THR A 27 2.62 -2.84 9.31
C THR A 27 2.90 -2.16 7.96
N TYR A 28 3.40 -0.93 7.97
CA TYR A 28 3.77 -0.17 6.79
C TYR A 28 5.27 0.12 6.82
N VAL A 29 5.90 0.20 5.64
CA VAL A 29 7.33 0.56 5.52
C VAL A 29 7.42 1.84 4.70
N ASN A 30 8.12 2.84 5.23
CA ASN A 30 8.31 4.11 4.53
C ASN A 30 9.49 4.03 3.54
N THR A 31 9.77 5.12 2.83
CA THR A 31 10.80 5.17 1.77
C THR A 31 12.24 4.98 2.26
N GLU A 32 12.53 5.25 3.53
CA GLU A 32 13.83 4.94 4.15
C GLU A 32 13.92 3.48 4.63
N GLY A 33 12.85 2.67 4.55
CA GLY A 33 12.87 1.27 4.97
C GLY A 33 12.51 1.02 6.43
N ARG A 34 12.01 2.02 7.16
CA ARG A 34 11.58 1.89 8.56
C ARG A 34 10.18 1.26 8.62
N ALA A 35 10.05 0.16 9.37
CA ALA A 35 8.77 -0.46 9.64
C ALA A 35 7.99 0.32 10.71
N GLN A 36 6.72 0.57 10.47
CA GLN A 36 5.82 1.33 11.34
C GLN A 36 4.54 0.54 11.57
N LEU A 37 4.01 0.64 12.79
CA LEU A 37 2.77 -0.03 13.17
C LEU A 37 1.62 0.97 13.21
N ALA A 38 0.60 0.73 12.40
CA ALA A 38 -0.69 1.41 12.53
C ALA A 38 -1.59 0.65 13.51
N SER A 39 -2.33 1.42 14.29
CA SER A 39 -3.37 0.90 15.20
C SER A 39 -4.74 1.14 14.60
N ARG A 40 -5.68 0.23 14.88
CA ARG A 40 -7.07 0.38 14.47
C ARG A 40 -7.72 1.51 15.29
N CYS A 41 -8.25 2.52 14.60
CA CYS A 41 -8.99 3.62 15.21
C CYS A 41 -10.50 3.37 15.20
N VAL A 42 -11.02 2.83 14.10
CA VAL A 42 -12.46 2.55 13.91
C VAL A 42 -12.65 1.14 13.37
N THR A 43 -13.87 0.60 13.43
CA THR A 43 -14.16 -0.72 12.85
C THR A 43 -14.52 -0.58 11.38
N PRO A 44 -14.18 -1.57 10.51
CA PRO A 44 -14.56 -1.53 9.11
C PRO A 44 -16.10 -1.45 8.95
N PRO A 45 -16.61 -0.64 8.00
CA PRO A 45 -18.04 -0.45 7.83
C PRO A 45 -18.75 -1.70 7.32
N GLY A 46 -19.97 -1.94 7.82
CA GLY A 46 -20.85 -3.02 7.36
C GLY A 46 -20.19 -4.40 7.43
N ASN A 47 -20.11 -5.07 6.29
CA ASN A 47 -19.54 -6.41 6.17
C ASN A 47 -18.07 -6.43 5.72
N ALA A 48 -17.39 -5.28 5.69
CA ALA A 48 -15.97 -5.23 5.42
C ALA A 48 -15.16 -6.00 6.49
N ARG A 49 -13.99 -6.52 6.09
CA ARG A 49 -13.11 -7.31 6.95
C ARG A 49 -11.66 -6.86 6.78
N GLU A 50 -10.82 -7.19 7.76
CA GLU A 50 -9.37 -6.99 7.65
C GLU A 50 -8.80 -7.77 6.46
N ASP A 51 -7.90 -7.14 5.72
CA ASP A 51 -7.47 -7.67 4.43
C ASP A 51 -6.87 -9.07 4.48
N TRP A 52 -6.03 -9.33 5.49
CA TRP A 52 -5.40 -10.64 5.66
C TRP A 52 -6.42 -11.73 6.01
N LYS A 53 -7.50 -11.39 6.72
CA LYS A 53 -8.57 -12.35 7.06
C LYS A 53 -9.34 -12.77 5.82
N ILE A 54 -9.56 -11.86 4.88
CA ILE A 54 -10.22 -12.16 3.60
C ILE A 54 -9.38 -13.16 2.81
N ILE A 55 -8.08 -12.90 2.64
CA ILE A 55 -7.18 -13.80 1.93
C ILE A 55 -7.04 -15.14 2.65
N ARG A 56 -6.97 -15.12 3.99
CA ARG A 56 -6.90 -16.33 4.81
C ARG A 56 -8.17 -17.18 4.68
N ALA A 57 -9.35 -16.59 4.70
CA ALA A 57 -10.61 -17.31 4.49
C ALA A 57 -10.72 -17.84 3.05
N LEU A 58 -10.34 -17.04 2.05
CA LEU A 58 -10.32 -17.47 0.65
C LEU A 58 -9.40 -18.67 0.44
N SER A 59 -8.26 -18.72 1.13
CA SER A 59 -7.32 -19.84 1.06
C SER A 59 -7.94 -21.18 1.50
N GLU A 60 -8.80 -21.16 2.53
CA GLU A 60 -9.56 -22.34 2.95
C GLU A 60 -10.58 -22.76 1.91
N VAL A 61 -11.35 -21.81 1.38
CA VAL A 61 -12.37 -22.08 0.35
C VAL A 61 -11.74 -22.68 -0.91
N CYS A 62 -10.53 -22.23 -1.27
CA CYS A 62 -9.77 -22.76 -2.41
C CYS A 62 -9.03 -24.08 -2.13
N GLY A 63 -9.17 -24.66 -0.92
CA GLY A 63 -8.52 -25.92 -0.56
C GLY A 63 -7.01 -25.82 -0.32
N LYS A 64 -6.47 -24.61 -0.10
CA LYS A 64 -5.04 -24.35 0.19
C LYS A 64 -4.90 -23.48 1.44
N PRO A 65 -5.27 -23.98 2.63
CA PRO A 65 -5.33 -23.17 3.84
C PRO A 65 -3.96 -22.63 4.23
N LEU A 66 -3.90 -21.34 4.54
CA LEU A 66 -2.70 -20.70 5.07
C LEU A 66 -2.58 -20.99 6.59
N ASN A 67 -1.37 -21.29 7.06
CA ASN A 67 -1.13 -21.75 8.44
C ASN A 67 -0.97 -20.59 9.44
N TYR A 68 -1.90 -19.63 9.42
CA TYR A 68 -1.97 -18.57 10.41
C TYR A 68 -3.43 -18.20 10.72
N GLN A 69 -3.74 -18.06 12.00
CA GLN A 69 -5.08 -17.77 12.53
C GLN A 69 -5.16 -16.42 13.24
N SER A 70 -4.01 -15.83 13.60
CA SER A 70 -3.92 -14.54 14.30
C SER A 70 -3.02 -13.55 13.58
N ILE A 71 -3.22 -12.25 13.84
CA ILE A 71 -2.34 -11.20 13.31
C ILE A 71 -0.89 -11.35 13.82
N SER A 72 -0.71 -11.91 15.02
CA SER A 72 0.60 -12.19 15.58
C SER A 72 1.33 -13.25 14.76
N GLU A 73 0.65 -14.32 14.37
CA GLU A 73 1.23 -15.35 13.48
C GLU A 73 1.55 -14.81 12.09
N VAL A 74 0.68 -13.95 11.54
CA VAL A 74 0.97 -13.25 10.26
C VAL A 74 2.24 -12.41 10.39
N ARG A 75 2.45 -11.72 11.51
CA ARG A 75 3.66 -10.94 11.77
C ARG A 75 4.89 -11.83 11.99
N SER A 76 4.74 -12.96 12.66
CA SER A 76 5.82 -13.96 12.75
C SER A 76 6.23 -14.46 11.37
N ARG A 77 5.25 -14.80 10.51
CA ARG A 77 5.52 -15.20 9.13
C ARG A 77 6.18 -14.09 8.31
N LEU A 78 5.78 -12.84 8.53
CA LEU A 78 6.43 -11.68 7.90
C LEU A 78 7.89 -11.56 8.35
N GLY A 79 8.19 -11.82 9.63
CA GLY A 79 9.55 -11.85 10.18
C GLY A 79 10.41 -12.98 9.64
N GLU A 80 9.83 -14.17 9.39
CA GLU A 80 10.53 -15.28 8.72
C GLU A 80 10.95 -14.92 7.28
N ILE A 81 10.11 -14.16 6.57
CA ILE A 81 10.39 -13.73 5.19
C ILE A 81 11.43 -12.60 5.20
N ALA A 82 11.24 -11.61 6.08
CA ALA A 82 12.06 -10.42 6.14
C ALA A 82 12.07 -9.86 7.58
N PRO A 83 13.13 -10.11 8.36
CA PRO A 83 13.19 -9.77 9.79
C PRO A 83 13.01 -8.28 10.11
N HIS A 84 13.32 -7.37 9.17
CA HIS A 84 13.21 -5.93 9.39
C HIS A 84 11.76 -5.47 9.60
N PHE A 85 10.77 -6.20 9.10
CA PHE A 85 9.36 -5.89 9.37
C PHE A 85 8.96 -6.02 10.85
N CYS A 86 9.73 -6.78 11.64
CA CYS A 86 9.50 -6.93 13.09
C CYS A 86 10.22 -5.86 13.92
N LYS A 87 11.11 -5.07 13.33
CA LYS A 87 11.87 -4.00 13.99
C LYS A 87 11.13 -2.67 13.86
N ILE A 88 10.02 -2.56 14.57
CA ILE A 88 9.13 -1.40 14.48
C ILE A 88 9.85 -0.15 14.99
N GLY A 89 9.90 0.89 14.17
CA GLY A 89 10.54 2.16 14.48
C GLY A 89 12.03 2.22 14.16
N ASP A 90 12.67 1.09 13.83
CA ASP A 90 14.11 1.05 13.56
C ASP A 90 14.40 1.15 12.06
N PHE A 91 15.37 2.00 11.71
CA PHE A 91 15.94 2.05 10.36
C PHE A 91 17.06 1.01 10.26
N GLN A 92 17.04 0.20 9.20
CA GLN A 92 18.04 -0.82 8.94
C GLN A 92 18.77 -0.48 7.63
N PRO A 93 20.04 -0.04 7.68
CA PRO A 93 20.78 0.33 6.47
C PRO A 93 21.08 -0.90 5.61
N SER A 94 21.05 -0.72 4.28
CA SER A 94 21.47 -1.74 3.33
C SER A 94 22.97 -1.64 3.05
N ASN A 95 23.73 -2.70 3.31
CA ASN A 95 25.21 -2.70 3.12
C ASN A 95 25.66 -3.17 1.72
N PHE A 96 24.73 -3.51 0.82
CA PHE A 96 25.05 -4.16 -0.46
C PHE A 96 25.13 -3.21 -1.66
N GLN A 97 25.30 -1.91 -1.41
CA GLN A 97 25.32 -0.87 -2.45
C GLN A 97 26.37 -1.15 -3.53
N GLU A 98 27.58 -1.57 -3.15
CA GLU A 98 28.67 -1.89 -4.09
C GLU A 98 28.35 -3.10 -4.98
N LEU A 99 27.68 -4.13 -4.42
CA LEU A 99 27.25 -5.29 -5.21
C LEU A 99 26.16 -4.88 -6.20
N THR A 100 25.16 -4.10 -5.75
CA THR A 100 24.10 -3.60 -6.63
C THR A 100 24.65 -2.77 -7.78
N ALA A 101 25.66 -1.93 -7.54
CA ALA A 101 26.32 -1.14 -8.58
C ALA A 101 26.96 -2.04 -9.64
N LYS A 102 27.65 -3.11 -9.24
CA LYS A 102 28.27 -4.09 -10.17
C LYS A 102 27.25 -4.84 -11.03
N PHE A 103 26.05 -5.13 -10.49
CA PHE A 103 24.99 -5.78 -11.26
C PHE A 103 24.28 -4.84 -12.25
N ASN A 104 24.37 -3.52 -12.05
CA ASN A 104 23.75 -2.52 -12.91
C ASN A 104 24.60 -2.14 -14.15
N GLU A 105 25.75 -2.79 -14.38
CA GLU A 105 26.63 -2.56 -15.54
C GLU A 105 26.03 -3.06 -16.87
N SER A 106 24.79 -3.56 -16.89
CA SER A 106 24.06 -3.83 -18.12
C SER A 106 23.80 -2.54 -18.89
N ASN A 107 24.50 -2.37 -20.02
CA ASN A 107 24.31 -1.30 -21.02
C ASN A 107 22.90 -1.37 -21.64
N HIS A 108 21.88 -0.97 -20.89
CA HIS A 108 20.61 -0.62 -21.49
C HIS A 108 20.79 0.71 -22.22
N ASN A 109 20.51 0.74 -23.52
CA ASN A 109 20.35 2.01 -24.24
C ASN A 109 19.20 2.77 -23.57
N LEU A 110 19.55 3.70 -22.69
CA LEU A 110 18.60 4.55 -21.99
C LEU A 110 18.04 5.55 -23.00
N TYR A 111 16.82 5.32 -23.45
CA TYR A 111 16.06 6.30 -24.21
C TYR A 111 15.53 7.35 -23.22
N PHE A 112 16.30 8.41 -23.01
CA PHE A 112 15.86 9.58 -22.24
C PHE A 112 14.94 10.46 -23.10
N GLU A 113 13.82 9.93 -23.56
CA GLU A 113 12.77 10.77 -24.13
C GLU A 113 12.00 11.41 -22.97
N ASN A 114 12.36 12.67 -22.65
CA ASN A 114 11.73 13.55 -21.68
C ASN A 114 11.31 12.90 -20.35
N LEU A 115 12.15 13.09 -19.32
CA LEU A 115 11.81 12.75 -17.93
C LEU A 115 10.67 13.62 -17.40
N ASN A 116 9.43 13.28 -17.76
CA ASN A 116 8.23 13.91 -17.23
C ASN A 116 7.79 13.20 -15.95
N SER A 117 7.53 13.98 -14.91
CA SER A 117 6.94 13.45 -13.68
C SER A 117 5.42 13.31 -13.85
N ARG A 118 4.79 12.49 -13.00
CA ARG A 118 3.31 12.42 -12.95
C ARG A 118 2.67 13.60 -12.19
N ILE A 119 3.43 14.29 -11.36
CA ILE A 119 2.96 15.37 -10.51
C ILE A 119 3.72 16.63 -10.91
N ASN A 120 3.20 17.34 -11.90
CA ASN A 120 3.86 18.51 -12.49
C ASN A 120 3.33 19.82 -11.92
N ASN A 121 2.12 19.79 -11.35
CA ASN A 121 1.52 20.94 -10.70
C ASN A 121 0.92 20.57 -9.34
N LEU A 122 0.50 21.58 -8.58
CA LEU A 122 -0.06 21.39 -7.25
C LEU A 122 -1.44 20.68 -7.29
N ALA A 123 -2.20 20.80 -8.37
CA ALA A 123 -3.49 20.10 -8.49
C ALA A 123 -3.30 18.57 -8.60
N ASP A 124 -2.23 18.11 -9.27
CA ASP A 124 -1.90 16.68 -9.43
C ASP A 124 -1.62 15.98 -8.08
N PHE A 125 -1.21 16.74 -7.06
CA PHE A 125 -0.88 16.20 -5.73
C PHE A 125 -2.10 15.71 -4.94
N TYR A 126 -3.25 16.35 -5.08
CA TYR A 126 -4.38 16.14 -4.17
C TYR A 126 -5.20 14.87 -4.44
N MET A 127 -4.95 14.14 -5.54
CA MET A 127 -5.77 12.99 -5.97
C MET A 127 -4.94 11.77 -6.40
N THR A 128 -4.00 11.34 -5.55
CA THR A 128 -3.02 10.29 -5.86
C THR A 128 -3.55 8.87 -5.64
N ASP A 129 -4.42 8.67 -4.67
CA ASP A 129 -4.92 7.36 -4.26
C ASP A 129 -6.45 7.28 -4.22
N SER A 130 -6.98 6.08 -3.93
CA SER A 130 -8.43 5.88 -3.90
C SER A 130 -9.12 6.69 -2.79
N ILE A 131 -8.45 6.93 -1.66
CA ILE A 131 -9.00 7.68 -0.53
C ILE A 131 -9.14 9.17 -0.89
N SER A 132 -8.07 9.77 -1.40
CA SER A 132 -8.03 11.17 -1.82
C SER A 132 -8.98 11.45 -2.98
N ARG A 133 -9.08 10.57 -3.98
CA ARG A 133 -10.05 10.69 -5.09
C ARG A 133 -11.51 10.65 -4.63
N HIS A 134 -11.82 9.96 -3.54
CA HIS A 134 -13.18 9.91 -2.98
C HIS A 134 -13.42 11.00 -1.92
N SER A 135 -12.46 11.89 -1.68
CA SER A 135 -12.59 12.98 -0.71
C SER A 135 -13.19 14.24 -1.34
N LYS A 136 -14.34 14.67 -0.79
CA LYS A 136 -14.97 15.94 -1.15
C LYS A 136 -14.06 17.14 -0.88
N THR A 137 -13.24 17.07 0.17
CA THR A 137 -12.31 18.15 0.53
C THR A 137 -11.18 18.25 -0.48
N MET A 138 -10.59 17.12 -0.90
CA MET A 138 -9.53 17.13 -1.90
C MET A 138 -10.04 17.61 -3.27
N ALA A 139 -11.27 17.25 -3.65
CA ALA A 139 -11.93 17.80 -4.83
C ALA A 139 -12.05 19.32 -4.80
N LYS A 140 -12.41 19.90 -3.65
CA LYS A 140 -12.41 21.36 -3.47
C LYS A 140 -11.01 21.95 -3.57
N CYS A 141 -9.99 21.31 -2.98
CA CYS A 141 -8.60 21.77 -3.09
C CYS A 141 -8.12 21.84 -4.54
N VAL A 142 -8.41 20.82 -5.35
CA VAL A 142 -8.10 20.82 -6.79
C VAL A 142 -8.80 21.98 -7.51
N PHE A 143 -10.11 22.15 -7.27
CA PHE A 143 -10.89 23.24 -7.87
C PHE A 143 -10.31 24.62 -7.53
N GLU A 144 -9.98 24.87 -6.26
CA GLU A 144 -9.39 26.14 -5.83
C GLU A 144 -8.02 26.39 -6.45
N VAL A 145 -7.16 25.36 -6.53
CA VAL A 145 -5.82 25.50 -7.11
C VAL A 145 -5.87 25.80 -8.61
N LEU A 146 -6.82 25.20 -9.34
CA LEU A 146 -6.98 25.43 -10.78
C LEU A 146 -7.61 26.80 -11.12
N ASN A 147 -8.42 27.36 -10.20
CA ASN A 147 -9.13 28.63 -10.40
C ASN A 147 -8.47 29.83 -9.69
N ARG A 148 -7.29 29.64 -9.08
CA ARG A 148 -6.52 30.77 -8.57
C ARG A 148 -6.00 31.63 -9.73
N PRO A 149 -6.14 32.96 -9.67
CA PRO A 149 -5.62 33.87 -10.68
C PRO A 149 -4.09 33.88 -10.73
#